data_AF-A0A3D0XJI9-F1
#
_entry.id   AF-A0A3D0XJI9-F1
#
_cell.length_a   1.000
_cell.length_b   1.000
_cell.length_c   1.000
_cell.angle_alpha   90.00
_cell.angle_beta   90.00
_cell.angle_gamma   90.00
#
_symmetry.space_group_name_H-M   'P 1'
#
loop_
_entity.id
_entity.type
_entity.pdbx_description
1 polymer ?
#
loop_
_entity_poly.entity_id
_entity_poly.type
_entity_poly.pdbx_seq_one_letter_code
_entity_poly.pdbx_strand_id
1 'polypeptide(L)'
;MNTVDEQIETIGRSMLGMTISCARCHAHKFDPIPMEDYYAIAGILRSTRTLVLGNVSSLVEQELPVAKERKKAYQAHVAASKQLEAAIKKAKARKESSPEEKQELADLQAKLKALKEAAPAPLPKAISVHDETKAEDYALCIRGNVHQLGEPVPRGFLQVTLPKGHQPPSIAQGQSGRLELARWLADPSQPLVARVYVNRLWHHLFGRGLVRTVDNFGTTGEPPSHPALL
;
A
#
# COMPACT_ATOMS: atom_id res chain seq x y z
N MET A 1 -1.50 -10.22 -7.22
CA MET A 1 -2.62 -9.47 -7.81
C MET A 1 -3.85 -9.49 -6.94
N ASN A 2 -4.21 -10.61 -6.30
CA ASN A 2 -5.42 -10.73 -5.46
C ASN A 2 -5.70 -9.51 -4.56
N THR A 3 -4.75 -9.09 -3.71
CA THR A 3 -4.91 -7.90 -2.86
C THR A 3 -5.15 -6.61 -3.64
N VAL A 4 -4.42 -6.43 -4.75
CA VAL A 4 -4.59 -5.26 -5.62
C VAL A 4 -5.94 -5.30 -6.32
N ASP A 5 -6.41 -6.46 -6.76
CA ASP A 5 -7.73 -6.61 -7.36
C ASP A 5 -8.83 -6.22 -6.37
N GLU A 6 -8.73 -6.70 -5.11
CA GLU A 6 -9.65 -6.32 -4.03
C GLU A 6 -9.60 -4.83 -3.70
N GLN A 7 -8.41 -4.21 -3.73
CA GLN A 7 -8.26 -2.78 -3.52
C GLN A 7 -8.92 -1.97 -4.65
N ILE A 8 -8.72 -2.35 -5.91
CA ILE A 8 -9.35 -1.67 -7.05
C ILE A 8 -10.86 -1.79 -6.97
N GLU A 9 -11.38 -2.99 -6.68
CA GLU A 9 -12.81 -3.21 -6.51
C GLU A 9 -13.38 -2.38 -5.35
N THR A 10 -12.67 -2.34 -4.22
CA THR A 10 -13.09 -1.57 -3.05
C THR A 10 -13.10 -0.08 -3.36
N ILE A 11 -12.04 0.47 -3.96
CA ILE A 11 -11.97 1.89 -4.34
C ILE A 11 -13.08 2.21 -5.37
N GLY A 12 -13.22 1.37 -6.39
CA GLY A 12 -14.24 1.49 -7.43
C GLY A 12 -15.64 1.60 -6.85
N ARG A 13 -16.05 0.63 -6.02
CA ARG A 13 -17.41 0.62 -5.44
C ARG A 13 -17.58 1.65 -4.34
N SER A 14 -16.65 1.73 -3.40
CA SER A 14 -16.80 2.55 -2.20
C SER A 14 -16.67 4.05 -2.46
N MET A 15 -15.72 4.43 -3.31
CA MET A 15 -15.41 5.84 -3.57
C MET A 15 -16.01 6.33 -4.88
N LEU A 16 -15.99 5.50 -5.94
CA LEU A 16 -16.44 5.93 -7.28
C LEU A 16 -17.84 5.41 -7.63
N GLY A 17 -18.40 4.47 -6.86
CA GLY A 17 -19.67 3.83 -7.20
C GLY A 17 -19.61 3.11 -8.54
N MET A 18 -18.47 2.52 -8.92
CA MET A 18 -18.28 1.84 -10.20
C MET A 18 -17.77 0.41 -9.99
N THR A 19 -18.28 -0.52 -10.80
CA THR A 19 -17.84 -1.92 -10.81
C THR A 19 -16.71 -2.11 -11.82
N ILE A 20 -15.47 -1.80 -11.43
CA ILE A 20 -14.34 -1.74 -12.36
C ILE A 20 -13.76 -3.14 -12.64
N SER A 21 -14.03 -4.13 -11.77
CA SER A 21 -13.37 -5.45 -11.82
C SER A 21 -13.51 -6.23 -13.14
N CYS A 22 -14.55 -6.02 -13.94
CA CYS A 22 -14.65 -6.68 -15.25
C CYS A 22 -13.51 -6.26 -16.20
N ALA A 23 -13.02 -5.02 -16.06
CA ALA A 23 -11.91 -4.46 -16.84
C ALA A 23 -10.58 -5.22 -16.64
N ARG A 24 -10.49 -6.10 -15.64
CA ARG A 24 -9.35 -6.99 -15.43
C ARG A 24 -9.09 -7.93 -16.60
N CYS A 25 -10.14 -8.46 -17.23
CA CYS A 25 -10.01 -9.56 -18.21
C CYS A 25 -10.37 -9.14 -19.64
N HIS A 26 -11.25 -8.15 -19.79
CA HIS A 26 -11.67 -7.58 -21.06
C HIS A 26 -12.09 -6.13 -20.84
N ALA A 27 -12.18 -5.30 -21.89
CA ALA A 27 -12.77 -3.97 -21.75
C ALA A 27 -14.16 -4.09 -21.10
N HIS A 28 -14.46 -3.22 -20.13
CA HIS A 28 -15.66 -3.34 -19.33
C HIS A 28 -16.92 -3.39 -20.22
N LYS A 29 -17.87 -4.26 -19.86
CA LYS A 29 -18.96 -4.67 -20.76
C LYS A 29 -19.93 -3.53 -21.12
N PHE A 30 -20.19 -2.62 -20.18
CA PHE A 30 -21.24 -1.61 -20.28
C PHE A 30 -20.68 -0.18 -20.22
N ASP A 31 -19.89 0.11 -19.19
CA ASP A 31 -19.19 1.39 -19.06
C ASP A 31 -17.88 1.39 -19.88
N PRO A 32 -17.48 2.54 -20.46
CA PRO A 32 -16.32 2.64 -21.36
C PRO A 32 -15.00 2.68 -20.58
N ILE A 33 -14.70 1.58 -19.87
CA ILE A 33 -13.47 1.39 -19.11
C ILE A 33 -12.58 0.39 -19.86
N PRO A 34 -11.48 0.84 -20.50
CA PRO A 34 -10.54 -0.05 -21.14
C PRO A 34 -9.74 -0.85 -20.08
N MET A 35 -9.12 -1.96 -20.47
CA MET A 35 -8.33 -2.75 -19.50
C MET A 35 -7.12 -1.95 -18.99
N GLU A 36 -6.59 -1.10 -19.85
CA GLU A 36 -5.47 -0.21 -19.59
C GLU A 36 -5.74 0.65 -18.35
N ASP A 37 -6.93 1.22 -18.20
CA ASP A 37 -7.30 2.01 -17.01
C ASP A 37 -7.25 1.17 -15.72
N TYR A 38 -7.69 -0.10 -15.78
CA TYR A 38 -7.60 -1.02 -14.65
C TYR A 38 -6.14 -1.30 -14.27
N TYR A 39 -5.30 -1.63 -15.25
CA TYR A 39 -3.89 -1.95 -15.01
C TYR A 39 -3.04 -0.72 -14.66
N ALA A 40 -3.43 0.46 -15.12
CA ALA A 40 -2.84 1.74 -14.74
C ALA A 40 -3.00 2.00 -13.23
N ILE A 41 -4.19 1.76 -12.67
CA ILE A 41 -4.44 1.85 -11.22
C ILE A 41 -3.75 0.68 -10.49
N ALA A 42 -3.76 -0.52 -11.07
CA ALA A 42 -3.07 -1.67 -10.50
C ALA A 42 -1.57 -1.41 -10.30
N GLY A 43 -0.91 -0.72 -11.22
CA GLY A 43 0.50 -0.33 -11.07
C GLY A 43 0.74 0.59 -9.86
N ILE A 44 -0.19 1.52 -9.58
CA ILE A 44 -0.10 2.40 -8.41
C ILE A 44 -0.17 1.59 -7.11
N LEU A 45 -1.18 0.72 -7.03
CA LEU A 45 -1.44 -0.08 -5.83
C LEU A 45 -0.39 -1.17 -5.62
N ARG A 46 0.15 -1.75 -6.70
CA ARG A 46 1.30 -2.67 -6.62
C ARG A 46 2.59 -2.01 -6.19
N SER A 47 2.72 -0.71 -6.42
CA SER A 47 3.85 0.09 -5.95
C SER A 47 3.72 0.48 -4.46
N THR A 48 2.76 -0.11 -3.75
CA THR A 48 2.44 0.17 -2.36
C THR A 48 2.46 -1.11 -1.53
N ARG A 49 3.13 -1.07 -0.37
CA ARG A 49 3.21 -2.18 0.56
C ARG A 49 2.17 -2.06 1.66
N THR A 50 1.11 -2.88 1.57
CA THR A 50 0.00 -2.90 2.53
C THR A 50 -0.02 -4.13 3.43
N LEU A 51 0.71 -5.19 3.07
CA LEU A 51 0.80 -6.43 3.84
C LEU A 51 2.18 -7.09 3.70
N VAL A 52 2.48 -7.99 4.62
CA VAL A 52 3.69 -8.82 4.56
C VAL A 52 3.35 -10.12 3.82
N LEU A 53 3.87 -10.28 2.61
CA LEU A 53 3.66 -11.49 1.82
C LEU A 53 4.15 -12.73 2.58
N GLY A 54 3.29 -13.76 2.65
CA GLY A 54 3.58 -15.00 3.36
C GLY A 54 3.29 -14.96 4.87
N ASN A 55 2.90 -13.80 5.44
CA ASN A 55 2.45 -13.71 6.81
C ASN A 55 1.30 -12.71 6.99
N VAL A 56 0.09 -13.23 7.15
CA VAL A 56 -1.13 -12.42 7.33
C VAL A 56 -1.27 -11.78 8.71
N SER A 57 -0.49 -12.19 9.71
CA SER A 57 -0.51 -11.59 11.06
C SER A 57 0.58 -10.55 11.27
N SER A 58 1.54 -10.45 10.35
CA SER A 58 2.57 -9.42 10.41
C SER A 58 2.03 -8.07 9.96
N LEU A 59 2.22 -7.09 10.83
CA LEU A 59 1.89 -5.70 10.56
C LEU A 59 2.98 -5.07 9.70
N VAL A 60 2.58 -4.20 8.77
CA VAL A 60 3.52 -3.35 8.05
C VAL A 60 3.90 -2.20 8.97
N GLU A 61 5.09 -2.27 9.54
CA GLU A 61 5.63 -1.23 10.42
C GLU A 61 6.57 -0.29 9.67
N GLN A 62 6.47 1.00 9.97
CA GLN A 62 7.40 2.02 9.51
C GLN A 62 8.01 2.75 10.70
N GLU A 63 9.32 2.96 10.65
CA GLU A 63 10.01 3.83 11.60
C GLU A 63 9.52 5.27 11.44
N LEU A 64 9.08 5.88 12.54
CA LEU A 64 8.69 7.28 12.54
C LEU A 64 9.92 8.18 12.39
N PRO A 65 9.78 9.36 11.76
CA PRO A 65 10.86 10.32 11.66
C PRO A 65 11.32 10.75 13.05
N VAL A 66 12.62 10.61 13.31
CA VAL A 66 13.31 11.04 14.54
C VAL A 66 14.55 11.85 14.18
N ALA A 67 15.10 12.58 15.14
CA ALA A 67 16.38 13.27 14.97
C ALA A 67 17.46 12.30 14.44
N LYS A 68 18.26 12.76 13.45
CA LYS A 68 19.28 11.94 12.78
C LYS A 68 20.29 11.39 13.76
N GLU A 69 20.64 12.18 14.77
CA GLU A 69 21.57 11.86 15.84
C GLU A 69 21.04 10.71 16.70
N ARG A 70 19.75 10.76 17.08
CA ARG A 70 19.09 9.67 17.80
C ARG A 70 19.07 8.39 16.97
N LYS A 71 18.72 8.48 15.68
CA LYS A 71 18.72 7.32 14.78
C LYS A 71 20.11 6.70 14.66
N LYS A 72 21.14 7.53 14.47
CA LYS A 72 22.54 7.09 14.39
C LYS A 72 23.01 6.44 15.68
N ALA A 73 22.71 7.02 16.84
CA ALA A 73 23.06 6.46 18.14
C ALA A 73 22.39 5.10 18.38
N TYR A 74 21.09 4.98 18.09
CA TYR A 74 20.37 3.71 18.19
C TYR A 74 20.94 2.64 17.24
N GLN A 75 21.21 3.00 15.97
CA GLN A 75 21.80 2.08 14.99
C GLN A 75 23.21 1.62 15.40
N ALA A 76 24.04 2.52 15.93
CA ALA A 76 25.36 2.18 16.45
C ALA A 76 25.26 1.20 17.63
N HIS A 77 24.30 1.41 18.53
CA HIS A 77 24.04 0.53 19.66
C HIS A 77 23.60 -0.88 19.22
N VAL A 78 22.65 -0.95 18.26
CA VAL A 78 22.19 -2.22 17.69
C VAL A 78 23.32 -2.95 16.95
N ALA A 79 24.16 -2.21 16.20
CA ALA A 79 25.31 -2.78 15.50
C ALA A 79 26.34 -3.36 16.48
N ALA A 80 26.69 -2.63 17.54
CA ALA A 80 27.61 -3.10 18.58
C ALA A 80 27.06 -4.35 19.31
N SER A 81 25.76 -4.36 19.61
CA SER A 81 25.08 -5.52 20.21
C SER A 81 25.16 -6.75 19.31
N LYS A 82 24.89 -6.58 18.01
CA LYS A 82 24.96 -7.67 17.02
C LYS A 82 26.39 -8.20 16.85
N GLN A 83 27.40 -7.34 16.90
CA GLN A 83 28.81 -7.74 16.85
C GLN A 83 29.20 -8.58 18.06
N LEU A 84 28.80 -8.17 19.26
CA LEU A 84 29.04 -8.95 20.49
C LEU A 84 28.29 -10.28 20.46
N GLU A 85 27.03 -10.32 20.02
CA GLU A 85 26.27 -11.56 19.87
C GLU A 85 26.92 -12.52 18.87
N ALA A 86 27.42 -12.01 17.75
CA ALA A 86 28.17 -12.82 16.78
C ALA A 86 29.50 -13.34 17.36
N ALA A 87 30.23 -12.52 18.11
CA ALA A 87 31.47 -12.92 18.78
C ALA A 87 31.23 -14.01 19.84
N ILE A 88 30.19 -13.85 20.67
CA ILE A 88 29.76 -14.86 21.65
C ILE A 88 29.37 -16.16 20.95
N LYS A 89 28.62 -16.09 19.84
CA LYS A 89 28.24 -17.27 19.05
C LYS A 89 29.47 -18.00 18.51
N LYS A 90 30.48 -17.26 18.02
CA LYS A 90 31.74 -17.82 17.52
C LYS A 90 32.56 -18.47 18.64
N ALA A 91 32.67 -17.81 19.80
CA ALA A 91 33.38 -18.34 20.96
C ALA A 91 32.73 -19.62 21.49
N LYS A 92 31.39 -19.66 21.59
CA LYS A 92 30.63 -20.86 22.00
C LYS A 92 30.72 -22.05 21.04
N ALA A 93 31.11 -21.82 19.79
CA ALA A 93 31.20 -22.89 18.78
C ALA A 93 32.53 -23.67 18.84
N ARG A 94 33.50 -23.26 19.66
CA ARG A 94 34.78 -23.97 19.84
C ARG A 94 34.55 -25.22 20.71
N LYS A 95 35.02 -26.40 20.23
CA LYS A 95 34.79 -27.70 20.88
C LYS A 95 35.65 -27.94 22.13
N GLU A 96 36.85 -27.39 22.14
CA GLU A 96 37.75 -27.34 23.30
C GLU A 96 37.93 -25.88 23.67
N SER A 97 37.91 -25.57 24.97
CA SER A 97 38.01 -24.19 25.47
C SER A 97 39.08 -24.11 26.54
N SER A 98 40.16 -23.38 26.23
CA SER A 98 41.19 -23.03 27.21
C SER A 98 40.60 -22.15 28.33
N PRO A 99 41.27 -22.05 29.49
CA PRO A 99 40.88 -21.10 30.54
C PRO A 99 40.77 -19.65 30.04
N GLU A 100 41.65 -19.25 29.12
CA GLU A 100 41.64 -17.92 28.50
C GLU A 100 40.40 -17.72 27.60
N GLU A 101 40.00 -18.73 26.84
CA GLU A 101 38.81 -18.67 25.98
C GLU A 101 37.51 -18.63 26.79
N LYS A 102 37.49 -19.31 27.96
CA LYS A 102 36.36 -19.23 28.91
C LYS A 102 36.26 -17.82 29.52
N GLN A 103 37.39 -17.21 29.85
CA GLN A 103 37.43 -15.83 30.34
C GLN A 103 37.00 -14.84 29.24
N GLU A 104 37.47 -15.01 28.01
CA GLU A 104 37.06 -14.19 26.85
C GLU A 104 35.54 -14.25 26.63
N LEU A 105 34.95 -15.45 26.71
CA LEU A 105 33.50 -15.61 26.59
C LEU A 105 32.75 -14.90 27.72
N ALA A 106 33.23 -15.02 28.97
CA ALA A 106 32.62 -14.35 30.12
C ALA A 106 32.69 -12.82 29.96
N ASP A 107 33.82 -12.28 29.51
CA ASP A 107 34.01 -10.85 29.26
C ASP A 107 33.09 -10.34 28.14
N LEU A 108 32.95 -11.09 27.04
CA LEU A 108 32.03 -10.76 25.96
C LEU A 108 30.57 -10.76 26.42
N GLN A 109 30.19 -11.73 27.25
CA GLN A 109 28.85 -11.79 27.84
C GLN A 109 28.58 -10.63 28.80
N ALA A 110 29.56 -10.26 29.63
CA ALA A 110 29.47 -9.10 30.51
C ALA A 110 29.33 -7.79 29.71
N LYS A 111 30.12 -7.63 28.64
CA LYS A 111 30.02 -6.49 27.72
C LYS A 111 28.64 -6.42 27.04
N LEU A 112 28.11 -7.55 26.56
CA LEU A 112 26.78 -7.57 25.94
C LEU A 112 25.69 -7.24 26.96
N LYS A 113 25.80 -7.73 28.20
CA LYS A 113 24.86 -7.42 29.29
C LYS A 113 24.86 -5.92 29.61
N ALA A 114 26.04 -5.34 29.86
CA ALA A 114 26.18 -3.91 30.13
C ALA A 114 25.68 -3.04 28.96
N LEU A 115 25.93 -3.47 27.73
CA LEU A 115 25.41 -2.79 26.55
C LEU A 115 23.88 -2.85 26.51
N LYS A 116 23.26 -4.03 26.72
CA LYS A 116 21.78 -4.15 26.74
C LYS A 116 21.13 -3.34 27.86
N GLU A 117 21.79 -3.20 29.02
CA GLU A 117 21.31 -2.36 30.12
C GLU A 117 21.39 -0.86 29.78
N ALA A 118 22.40 -0.45 29.01
CA ALA A 118 22.56 0.91 28.49
C ALA A 118 21.78 1.16 27.18
N ALA A 119 20.78 0.33 26.84
CA ALA A 119 20.07 0.43 25.58
C ALA A 119 19.25 1.73 25.48
N PRO A 120 19.44 2.52 24.40
CA PRO A 120 18.57 3.66 24.14
C PRO A 120 17.13 3.19 23.86
N ALA A 121 16.15 4.04 24.19
CA ALA A 121 14.75 3.74 23.92
C ALA A 121 14.54 3.38 22.43
N PRO A 122 13.82 2.28 22.12
CA PRO A 122 13.56 1.85 20.76
C PRO A 122 13.05 2.98 19.87
N LEU A 123 13.45 2.96 18.60
CA LEU A 123 12.90 3.91 17.65
C LEU A 123 11.38 3.70 17.54
N PRO A 124 10.58 4.77 17.66
CA PRO A 124 9.15 4.65 17.58
C PRO A 124 8.76 4.21 16.17
N LYS A 125 7.78 3.30 16.10
CA LYS A 125 7.23 2.78 14.86
C LYS A 125 5.73 3.02 14.84
N ALA A 126 5.17 3.10 13.65
CA ALA A 126 3.73 3.07 13.44
C ALA A 126 3.38 1.96 12.46
N ILE A 127 2.17 1.41 12.61
CA ILE A 127 1.57 0.56 11.59
C ILE A 127 1.15 1.49 10.45
N SER A 128 1.79 1.38 9.30
CA SER A 128 1.49 2.24 8.16
C SER A 128 1.72 1.53 6.84
N VAL A 129 0.98 2.00 5.84
CA VAL A 129 1.24 1.70 4.44
C VAL A 129 2.40 2.58 3.96
N HIS A 130 3.36 2.00 3.25
CA HIS A 130 4.45 2.73 2.61
C HIS A 130 4.66 2.26 1.17
N ASP A 131 5.41 3.04 0.42
CA ASP A 131 5.69 2.75 -0.98
C ASP A 131 6.75 1.65 -1.10
N GLU A 132 6.63 0.80 -2.12
CA GLU A 132 7.66 -0.19 -2.42
C GLU A 132 8.98 0.49 -2.83
N THR A 133 10.10 -0.20 -2.62
CA THR A 133 11.42 0.35 -2.98
C THR A 133 11.59 0.57 -4.48
N LYS A 134 10.82 -0.17 -5.29
CA LYS A 134 10.72 -0.03 -6.74
C LYS A 134 9.28 0.16 -7.13
N ALA A 135 8.98 1.35 -7.62
CA ALA A 135 7.66 1.73 -8.09
C ALA A 135 7.66 1.80 -9.63
N GLU A 136 7.05 0.82 -10.26
CA GLU A 136 7.12 0.57 -11.70
C GLU A 136 5.72 0.35 -12.29
N ASP A 137 5.62 0.52 -13.60
CA ASP A 137 4.41 0.24 -14.35
C ASP A 137 4.10 -1.26 -14.35
N TYR A 138 2.82 -1.61 -14.37
CA TYR A 138 2.42 -3.01 -14.31
C TYR A 138 1.96 -3.51 -15.68
N ALA A 139 2.42 -4.71 -16.03
CA ALA A 139 2.02 -5.36 -17.26
C ALA A 139 0.55 -5.79 -17.21
N LEU A 140 -0.16 -5.47 -18.27
CA LEU A 140 -1.54 -5.91 -18.48
C LEU A 140 -1.58 -7.45 -18.50
N CYS A 141 -2.41 -8.06 -17.67
CA CYS A 141 -2.56 -9.51 -17.65
C CYS A 141 -3.57 -9.93 -18.71
N ILE A 142 -3.13 -10.71 -19.70
CA ILE A 142 -3.95 -11.13 -20.84
C ILE A 142 -5.10 -11.99 -20.30
N ARG A 143 -6.33 -11.54 -20.55
CA ARG A 143 -7.57 -12.17 -20.02
C ARG A 143 -7.55 -12.33 -18.49
N GLY A 144 -6.85 -11.42 -17.78
CA GLY A 144 -6.72 -11.45 -16.32
C GLY A 144 -5.81 -12.54 -15.76
N ASN A 145 -5.08 -13.27 -16.61
CA ASN A 145 -4.15 -14.31 -16.19
C ASN A 145 -2.81 -13.69 -15.76
N VAL A 146 -2.53 -13.75 -14.46
CA VAL A 146 -1.34 -13.16 -13.84
C VAL A 146 -0.01 -13.79 -14.29
N HIS A 147 -0.07 -14.95 -14.94
CA HIS A 147 1.09 -15.65 -15.52
C HIS A 147 1.29 -15.36 -17.00
N GLN A 148 0.34 -14.65 -17.63
CA GLN A 148 0.39 -14.28 -19.04
C GLN A 148 0.37 -12.75 -19.16
N LEU A 149 1.56 -12.16 -19.07
CA LEU A 149 1.74 -10.71 -19.12
C LEU A 149 1.83 -10.23 -20.58
N GLY A 150 1.14 -9.13 -20.87
CA GLY A 150 1.29 -8.35 -22.10
C GLY A 150 2.16 -7.12 -21.87
N GLU A 151 1.86 -6.03 -22.58
CA GLU A 151 2.64 -4.79 -22.48
C GLU A 151 2.47 -4.10 -21.12
N PRO A 152 3.55 -3.46 -20.59
CA PRO A 152 3.46 -2.54 -19.46
C PRO A 152 2.48 -1.40 -19.73
N VAL A 153 1.59 -1.15 -18.78
CA VAL A 153 0.66 -0.01 -18.84
C VAL A 153 1.15 1.09 -17.91
N PRO A 154 1.36 2.32 -18.43
CA PRO A 154 1.72 3.46 -17.60
C PRO A 154 0.73 3.65 -16.45
N ARG A 155 1.24 3.89 -15.25
CA ARG A 155 0.38 4.18 -14.09
C ARG A 155 -0.48 5.42 -14.33
N GLY A 156 -1.72 5.36 -13.85
CA GLY A 156 -2.74 6.34 -14.17
C GLY A 156 -4.08 6.05 -13.51
N PHE A 157 -5.14 6.68 -14.02
CA PHE A 157 -6.46 6.75 -13.38
C PHE A 157 -7.58 6.46 -14.39
N LEU A 158 -8.81 6.28 -13.90
CA LEU A 158 -9.98 6.06 -14.76
C LEU A 158 -10.26 7.30 -15.62
N GLN A 159 -10.03 7.17 -16.92
CA GLN A 159 -10.21 8.26 -17.88
C GLN A 159 -11.68 8.66 -18.02
N VAL A 160 -12.60 7.70 -17.91
CA VAL A 160 -14.05 7.95 -18.02
C VAL A 160 -14.58 8.93 -16.98
N THR A 161 -13.90 9.05 -15.82
CA THR A 161 -14.32 9.94 -14.74
C THR A 161 -13.61 11.29 -14.76
N LEU A 162 -12.66 11.50 -15.69
CA LEU A 162 -11.99 12.78 -15.84
C LEU A 162 -12.92 13.81 -16.48
N PRO A 163 -13.14 14.97 -15.86
CA PRO A 163 -13.90 16.04 -16.48
C PRO A 163 -13.27 16.48 -17.80
N LYS A 164 -14.10 16.88 -18.76
CA LYS A 164 -13.60 17.39 -20.05
C LYS A 164 -12.64 18.55 -19.82
N GLY A 165 -11.51 18.53 -20.54
CA GLY A 165 -10.47 19.56 -20.45
C GLY A 165 -9.58 19.47 -19.20
N HIS A 166 -9.77 18.48 -18.32
CA HIS A 166 -8.90 18.25 -17.17
C HIS A 166 -7.85 17.19 -17.51
N GLN A 167 -6.63 17.39 -17.03
CA GLN A 167 -5.59 16.37 -17.09
C GLN A 167 -5.50 15.66 -15.73
N PRO A 168 -5.29 14.34 -15.72
CA PRO A 168 -5.03 13.64 -14.48
C PRO A 168 -3.70 14.10 -13.86
N PRO A 169 -3.51 13.91 -12.54
CA PRO A 169 -2.21 14.16 -11.91
C PRO A 169 -1.07 13.40 -12.60
N SER A 170 0.09 14.04 -12.77
CA SER A 170 1.27 13.37 -13.30
C SER A 170 1.96 12.53 -12.23
N ILE A 171 2.31 11.28 -12.55
CA ILE A 171 3.06 10.38 -11.66
C ILE A 171 4.52 10.39 -12.10
N ALA A 172 5.40 10.91 -11.25
CA ALA A 172 6.82 10.97 -11.54
C ALA A 172 7.48 9.58 -11.53
N GLN A 173 8.54 9.42 -12.34
CA GLN A 173 9.29 8.16 -12.39
C GLN A 173 9.84 7.79 -11.01
N GLY A 174 9.70 6.52 -10.64
CA GLY A 174 10.14 5.99 -9.34
C GLY A 174 9.24 6.37 -8.15
N GLN A 175 8.15 7.13 -8.36
CA GLN A 175 7.11 7.33 -7.34
C GLN A 175 6.01 6.28 -7.48
N SER A 176 5.34 5.92 -6.38
CA SER A 176 4.24 4.93 -6.42
C SER A 176 3.02 5.42 -7.21
N GLY A 177 2.74 6.72 -7.20
CA GLY A 177 1.45 7.27 -7.66
C GLY A 177 0.38 7.29 -6.57
N ARG A 178 0.67 6.82 -5.34
CA ARG A 178 -0.32 6.70 -4.27
C ARG A 178 -0.84 8.06 -3.80
N LEU A 179 0.05 9.05 -3.69
CA LEU A 179 -0.33 10.42 -3.34
C LEU A 179 -1.18 11.05 -4.46
N GLU A 180 -0.81 10.79 -5.70
CA GLU A 180 -1.52 11.26 -6.88
C GLU A 180 -2.91 10.64 -6.97
N LEU A 181 -3.05 9.35 -6.65
CA LEU A 181 -4.36 8.67 -6.54
C LEU A 181 -5.23 9.30 -5.45
N ALA A 182 -4.65 9.58 -4.28
CA ALA A 182 -5.38 10.26 -3.21
C ALA A 182 -5.84 11.66 -3.62
N ARG A 183 -4.98 12.42 -4.30
CA ARG A 183 -5.31 13.76 -4.82
C ARG A 183 -6.39 13.68 -5.89
N TRP A 184 -6.30 12.73 -6.82
CA TRP A 184 -7.30 12.53 -7.87
C TRP A 184 -8.68 12.15 -7.31
N LEU A 185 -8.73 11.28 -6.30
CA LEU A 185 -9.97 10.92 -5.61
C LEU A 185 -10.58 12.10 -4.84
N ALA A 186 -9.74 12.91 -4.19
CA ALA A 186 -10.17 14.04 -3.38
C ALA A 186 -10.37 15.34 -4.19
N ASP A 187 -10.11 15.33 -5.49
CA ASP A 187 -10.20 16.52 -6.34
C ASP A 187 -11.67 16.97 -6.43
N PRO A 188 -12.00 18.25 -6.16
CA PRO A 188 -13.37 18.75 -6.25
C PRO A 188 -13.99 18.61 -7.66
N SER A 189 -13.18 18.51 -8.70
CA SER A 189 -13.64 18.28 -10.07
C SER A 189 -14.02 16.82 -10.33
N GLN A 190 -13.62 15.87 -9.47
CA GLN A 190 -13.99 14.45 -9.59
C GLN A 190 -15.51 14.27 -9.38
N PRO A 191 -16.29 13.95 -10.43
CA PRO A 191 -17.75 13.99 -10.37
C PRO A 191 -18.37 12.93 -9.46
N LEU A 192 -17.68 11.84 -9.14
CA LEU A 192 -18.31 10.68 -8.48
C LEU A 192 -18.13 10.66 -6.96
N VAL A 193 -16.97 11.03 -6.43
CA VAL A 193 -16.62 10.77 -5.02
C VAL A 193 -17.58 11.45 -4.06
N ALA A 194 -17.87 12.74 -4.26
CA ALA A 194 -18.82 13.46 -3.43
C ALA A 194 -20.24 12.87 -3.55
N ARG A 195 -20.70 12.55 -4.77
CA ARG A 195 -22.04 12.00 -5.04
C ARG A 195 -22.24 10.65 -4.37
N VAL A 196 -21.26 9.76 -4.51
CA VAL A 196 -21.29 8.42 -3.93
C VAL A 196 -21.29 8.50 -2.42
N TYR A 197 -20.48 9.38 -1.83
CA TYR A 197 -20.43 9.56 -0.39
C TYR A 197 -21.74 10.13 0.16
N VAL A 198 -22.31 11.16 -0.47
CA VAL A 198 -23.62 11.72 -0.12
C VAL A 198 -24.71 10.65 -0.21
N ASN A 199 -24.72 9.86 -1.28
CA ASN A 199 -25.69 8.77 -1.44
C ASN A 199 -25.56 7.70 -0.35
N ARG A 200 -24.34 7.35 0.05
CA ARG A 200 -24.07 6.39 1.13
C ARG A 200 -24.53 6.93 2.48
N LEU A 201 -24.23 8.19 2.81
CA LEU A 201 -24.73 8.83 4.02
C LEU A 201 -26.26 8.83 4.05
N TRP A 202 -26.88 9.18 2.93
CA TRP A 202 -28.34 9.15 2.78
C TRP A 202 -28.90 7.74 2.99
N HIS A 203 -28.27 6.72 2.38
CA HIS A 203 -28.65 5.32 2.58
C HIS A 203 -28.55 4.90 4.06
N HIS A 204 -27.49 5.28 4.77
CA HIS A 204 -27.32 4.95 6.18
C HIS A 204 -28.33 5.65 7.10
N LEU A 205 -28.75 6.88 6.76
CA LEU A 205 -29.71 7.64 7.56
C LEU A 205 -31.16 7.24 7.29
N PHE A 206 -31.51 6.93 6.03
CA PHE A 206 -32.90 6.72 5.60
C PHE A 206 -33.20 5.29 5.15
N GLY A 207 -32.23 4.37 5.23
CA GLY A 207 -32.37 2.97 4.83
C GLY A 207 -32.36 2.72 3.31
N ARG A 208 -32.36 3.76 2.48
CA ARG A 208 -32.34 3.68 1.00
C ARG A 208 -31.55 4.84 0.43
N GLY A 209 -30.65 4.59 -0.52
CA GLY A 209 -29.93 5.65 -1.22
C GLY A 209 -30.84 6.44 -2.18
N LEU A 210 -30.41 7.65 -2.55
CA LEU A 210 -30.99 8.39 -3.67
C LEU A 210 -30.84 7.58 -4.97
N VAL A 211 -29.65 7.00 -5.17
CA VAL A 211 -29.37 5.87 -6.08
C VAL A 211 -29.46 4.59 -5.25
N ARG A 212 -30.44 3.72 -5.55
CA ARG A 212 -30.68 2.50 -4.76
C ARG A 212 -29.58 1.44 -4.95
N THR A 213 -28.94 1.41 -6.12
CA THR A 213 -27.73 0.63 -6.38
C THR A 213 -26.51 1.34 -5.80
N VAL A 214 -26.37 1.34 -4.47
CA VAL A 214 -25.39 2.15 -3.73
C VAL A 214 -23.95 2.02 -4.24
N ASP A 215 -23.58 0.85 -4.76
CA ASP A 215 -22.24 0.54 -5.27
C ASP A 215 -22.09 0.67 -6.80
N ASN A 216 -23.15 1.05 -7.52
CA ASN A 216 -23.17 1.13 -8.98
C ASN A 216 -23.96 2.35 -9.48
N PHE A 217 -23.21 3.36 -9.89
CA PHE A 217 -23.61 4.61 -10.56
C PHE A 217 -23.35 4.53 -12.07
N GLY A 218 -22.83 3.41 -12.57
CA GLY A 218 -22.62 3.15 -13.98
C GLY A 218 -23.93 2.97 -14.74
N THR A 219 -23.82 2.67 -16.02
CA THR A 219 -24.95 2.52 -16.96
C THR A 219 -25.95 1.43 -16.58
N THR A 220 -25.54 0.46 -15.77
CA THR A 220 -26.41 -0.62 -15.26
C THR A 220 -26.96 -0.35 -13.86
N GLY A 221 -26.59 0.78 -13.24
CA GLY A 221 -27.14 1.25 -11.99
C GLY A 221 -28.51 1.89 -12.16
N GLU A 222 -29.22 2.08 -11.05
CA GLU A 222 -30.47 2.82 -11.05
C GLU A 222 -30.23 4.34 -11.08
N PRO A 223 -31.08 5.12 -11.78
CA PRO A 223 -30.98 6.57 -11.74
C PRO A 223 -31.35 7.10 -10.34
N PRO A 224 -30.85 8.27 -9.95
CA PRO A 224 -31.21 8.87 -8.68
C PRO A 224 -32.69 9.25 -8.67
N SER A 225 -33.37 8.92 -7.57
CA SER A 225 -34.77 9.31 -7.32
C SER A 225 -34.97 10.84 -7.30
N HIS A 226 -33.94 11.59 -6.87
CA HIS A 226 -33.95 13.05 -6.82
C HIS A 226 -32.61 13.57 -7.41
N PRO A 227 -32.49 13.70 -8.74
CA PRO A 227 -31.23 14.05 -9.40
C PRO A 227 -30.65 15.38 -8.96
N ALA A 228 -31.49 16.37 -8.60
CA ALA A 228 -31.03 17.69 -8.16
C ALA A 228 -30.27 17.67 -6.81
N LEU A 229 -30.29 16.55 -6.08
CA LEU A 229 -29.55 16.37 -4.82
C LEU A 229 -28.17 15.73 -5.03
N LEU A 230 -27.76 15.42 -6.27
CA LEU A 230 -26.47 14.80 -6.62
C LEU A 230 -25.73 15.54 -7.74
#